data_AF-A0A359FZF0-F1
#
_entry.id   AF-A0A359FZF0-F1
#
_cell.length_a   1.000
_cell.length_b   1.000
_cell.length_c   1.000
_cell.angle_alpha   90.00
_cell.angle_beta   90.00
_cell.angle_gamma   90.00
#
_symmetry.space_group_name_H-M   'P 1'
#
loop_
_entity.id
_entity.type
_entity.pdbx_description
1 polymer ?
#
loop_
_entity_poly.entity_id
_entity_poly.type
_entity_poly.pdbx_seq_one_letter_code
_entity_poly.pdbx_strand_id
1 'polypeptide(L)'
;MVGAYTAFPNYGRAVEPVIILSIETAGGELIYKAGETRFHNEAYNEESARLIIQMLREVIERGTGHALYSRYNLQGDYGGKTGTTQNNVDGWFIGFTPDIVAGAWVGAENPGIRFQSTALGQGAHTALPIFARFMQQTEKSSQHKYIAGNRFYPLPEELQNKLNCEDYLEDYRPREEMGFFERLFGSPERQKPSTEAEQDSLLEERNRKVLQRMRDIFRKREE
;
A
#
# COMPACT_ATOMS: atom_id res chain seq x y z
N MET A 1 -13.97 -4.40 8.26
CA MET A 1 -12.75 -4.28 7.43
C MET A 1 -12.65 -5.33 6.33
N VAL A 2 -12.74 -6.64 6.64
CA VAL A 2 -12.67 -7.72 5.62
C VAL A 2 -13.66 -7.48 4.48
N GLY A 3 -14.92 -7.14 4.78
CA GLY A 3 -15.93 -6.81 3.76
C GLY A 3 -15.50 -5.70 2.80
N ALA A 4 -14.81 -4.65 3.26
CA ALA A 4 -14.31 -3.60 2.38
C ALA A 4 -13.17 -4.09 1.46
N TYR A 5 -12.30 -4.98 1.97
CA TYR A 5 -11.21 -5.57 1.18
C TYR A 5 -11.72 -6.47 0.06
N THR A 6 -12.96 -6.96 0.12
CA THR A 6 -13.57 -7.69 -1.00
C THR A 6 -13.67 -6.85 -2.28
N ALA A 7 -13.65 -5.52 -2.18
CA ALA A 7 -13.64 -4.66 -3.37
C ALA A 7 -12.39 -4.86 -4.24
N PHE A 8 -11.24 -5.25 -3.65
CA PHE A 8 -10.01 -5.44 -4.43
C PHE A 8 -10.10 -6.63 -5.39
N PRO A 9 -10.29 -7.89 -4.92
CA PRO A 9 -10.40 -9.02 -5.84
C PRO A 9 -11.69 -8.99 -6.69
N ASN A 10 -12.68 -8.17 -6.33
CA ASN A 10 -13.89 -7.91 -7.12
C ASN A 10 -13.81 -6.60 -7.93
N TYR A 11 -12.60 -6.14 -8.24
CA TYR A 11 -12.32 -5.06 -9.20
C TYR A 11 -13.14 -3.77 -9.02
N GLY A 12 -13.33 -3.33 -7.76
CA GLY A 12 -13.99 -2.06 -7.45
C GLY A 12 -15.29 -2.17 -6.68
N ARG A 13 -15.85 -3.38 -6.52
CA ARG A 13 -17.17 -3.58 -5.91
C ARG A 13 -17.09 -4.46 -4.67
N ALA A 14 -17.30 -3.88 -3.50
CA ALA A 14 -17.37 -4.67 -2.26
C ALA A 14 -18.61 -5.58 -2.25
N VAL A 15 -18.45 -6.78 -1.70
CA VAL A 15 -19.53 -7.75 -1.50
C VAL A 15 -20.16 -7.55 -0.12
N GLU A 16 -21.49 -7.62 -0.06
CA GLU A 16 -22.24 -7.65 1.20
C GLU A 16 -22.12 -9.06 1.83
N PRO A 17 -21.49 -9.21 3.01
CA PRO A 17 -21.30 -10.53 3.61
C PRO A 17 -22.62 -11.15 4.06
N VAL A 18 -22.83 -12.42 3.71
CA VAL A 18 -23.98 -13.21 4.14
C VAL A 18 -23.51 -14.32 5.07
N ILE A 19 -24.03 -14.34 6.31
CA ILE A 19 -23.63 -15.32 7.33
C ILE A 19 -24.58 -16.53 7.35
N ILE A 20 -25.87 -16.32 7.06
CA ILE A 20 -26.89 -17.37 7.06
C ILE A 20 -27.30 -17.63 5.60
N LEU A 21 -27.09 -18.85 5.11
CA LEU A 21 -27.45 -19.23 3.74
C LEU A 21 -28.87 -19.79 3.63
N SER A 22 -29.30 -20.58 4.60
CA SER A 22 -30.67 -21.06 4.70
C SER A 22 -31.05 -21.39 6.15
N ILE A 23 -32.35 -21.37 6.43
CA ILE A 23 -32.95 -21.85 7.67
C ILE A 23 -34.07 -22.80 7.27
N GLU A 24 -34.02 -24.03 7.77
CA GLU A 24 -34.99 -25.08 7.49
C GLU A 24 -35.53 -25.67 8.80
N THR A 25 -36.79 -26.10 8.81
CA THR A 25 -37.36 -26.85 9.94
C THR A 25 -36.78 -28.27 9.98
N ALA A 26 -36.95 -28.97 11.10
CA ALA A 26 -36.59 -30.38 11.20
C ALA A 26 -37.33 -31.28 10.18
N GLY A 27 -38.50 -30.83 9.69
CA GLY A 27 -39.26 -31.50 8.63
C GLY A 27 -38.79 -31.16 7.21
N GLY A 28 -37.77 -30.33 7.04
CA GLY A 28 -37.24 -29.91 5.73
C GLY A 28 -37.97 -28.74 5.08
N GLU A 29 -38.85 -28.04 5.81
CA GLU A 29 -39.52 -26.84 5.28
C GLU A 29 -38.58 -25.64 5.33
N LEU A 30 -38.37 -24.99 4.18
CA LEU A 30 -37.50 -23.82 4.04
C LEU A 30 -38.18 -22.56 4.58
N ILE A 31 -37.61 -21.99 5.65
CA ILE A 31 -38.07 -20.74 6.28
C ILE A 31 -37.37 -19.53 5.65
N TYR A 32 -36.09 -19.68 5.35
CA TYR A 32 -35.27 -18.61 4.80
C TYR A 32 -34.22 -19.18 3.85
N LYS A 33 -33.93 -18.45 2.79
CA LYS A 33 -32.80 -18.68 1.91
C LYS A 33 -32.19 -17.33 1.54
N ALA A 34 -30.87 -17.25 1.59
CA ALA A 34 -30.15 -16.10 1.10
C ALA A 34 -30.44 -15.90 -0.39
N GLY A 35 -30.65 -14.64 -0.77
CA GLY A 35 -30.75 -14.24 -2.17
C GLY A 35 -29.40 -14.31 -2.89
N GLU A 36 -29.37 -13.78 -4.10
CA GLU A 36 -28.14 -13.65 -4.88
C GLU A 36 -27.09 -12.79 -4.17
N THR A 37 -25.82 -12.99 -4.54
CA THR A 37 -24.71 -12.20 -4.02
C THR A 37 -24.94 -10.72 -4.31
N ARG A 38 -24.96 -9.91 -3.25
CA ARG A 38 -25.15 -8.47 -3.34
C ARG A 38 -23.80 -7.77 -3.33
N PHE A 39 -23.66 -6.82 -4.25
CA PHE A 39 -22.50 -5.95 -4.35
C PHE A 39 -22.93 -4.53 -3.99
N HIS A 40 -22.06 -3.82 -3.28
CA HIS A 40 -22.18 -2.38 -3.09
C HIS A 40 -21.93 -1.64 -4.42
N ASN A 41 -22.23 -0.34 -4.41
CA ASN A 41 -21.86 0.57 -5.49
C ASN A 41 -20.35 0.51 -5.73
N GLU A 42 -19.95 0.75 -6.97
CA GLU A 42 -18.55 0.83 -7.36
C GLU A 42 -17.83 1.90 -6.53
N ALA A 43 -16.82 1.47 -5.77
CA ALA A 43 -16.00 2.36 -4.97
C ALA A 43 -14.89 3.03 -5.80
N TYR A 44 -14.43 2.35 -6.85
CA TYR A 44 -13.43 2.80 -7.80
C TYR A 44 -13.50 1.92 -9.06
N ASN A 45 -13.01 2.44 -10.19
CA ASN A 45 -13.03 1.71 -11.45
C ASN A 45 -12.06 0.52 -11.49
N GLU A 46 -12.30 -0.39 -12.42
CA GLU A 46 -11.51 -1.61 -12.60
C GLU A 46 -10.02 -1.32 -12.84
N GLU A 47 -9.67 -0.28 -13.60
CA GLU A 47 -8.27 0.12 -13.81
C GLU A 47 -7.57 0.45 -12.47
N SER A 48 -8.23 1.27 -11.65
CA SER A 48 -7.74 1.64 -10.32
C SER A 48 -7.65 0.43 -9.41
N ALA A 49 -8.63 -0.48 -9.49
CA ALA A 49 -8.62 -1.72 -8.73
C ALA A 49 -7.42 -2.60 -9.08
N ARG A 50 -7.12 -2.77 -10.37
CA ARG A 50 -5.98 -3.56 -10.86
C ARG A 50 -4.65 -2.96 -10.43
N LEU A 51 -4.52 -1.63 -10.46
CA LEU A 51 -3.33 -0.94 -9.96
C LEU A 51 -3.17 -1.15 -8.45
N ILE A 52 -4.23 -1.03 -7.66
CA ILE A 52 -4.19 -1.26 -6.21
C ILE A 52 -3.85 -2.73 -5.89
N ILE A 53 -4.41 -3.69 -6.62
CA ILE A 53 -4.04 -5.11 -6.49
C ILE A 53 -2.53 -5.26 -6.69
N GLN A 54 -1.96 -4.65 -7.73
CA GLN A 54 -0.50 -4.72 -7.98
C GLN A 54 0.30 -4.12 -6.82
N MET A 55 -0.09 -2.95 -6.30
CA MET A 55 0.57 -2.35 -5.14
C MET A 55 0.50 -3.24 -3.89
N LEU A 56 -0.66 -3.87 -3.64
CA LEU A 56 -0.86 -4.76 -2.50
C LEU A 56 -0.17 -6.11 -2.68
N ARG A 57 0.09 -6.55 -3.92
CA ARG A 57 0.97 -7.69 -4.19
C ARG A 57 2.41 -7.39 -3.85
N GLU A 58 2.92 -6.19 -4.16
CA GLU A 58 4.31 -5.81 -3.81
C GLU A 58 4.55 -5.80 -2.30
N VAL A 59 3.53 -5.52 -1.48
CA VAL A 59 3.62 -5.68 -0.01
C VAL A 59 3.96 -7.12 0.38
N ILE A 60 3.46 -8.10 -0.36
CA ILE A 60 3.73 -9.52 -0.13
C ILE A 60 5.00 -9.95 -0.85
N GLU A 61 5.25 -9.49 -2.07
CA GLU A 61 6.41 -9.92 -2.86
C GLU A 61 7.72 -9.36 -2.29
N ARG A 62 7.72 -8.11 -1.82
CA ARG A 62 8.95 -7.39 -1.40
C ARG A 62 8.83 -6.64 -0.07
N GLY A 63 7.62 -6.52 0.48
CA GLY A 63 7.34 -5.71 1.65
C GLY A 63 7.19 -6.48 2.96
N THR A 64 6.42 -5.87 3.88
CA THR A 64 6.17 -6.41 5.24
C THR A 64 5.38 -7.71 5.25
N GLY A 65 4.75 -8.08 4.14
CA GLY A 65 4.02 -9.33 3.93
C GLY A 65 4.90 -10.49 3.47
N HIS A 66 6.18 -10.25 3.15
CA HIS A 66 7.07 -11.23 2.51
C HIS A 66 7.27 -12.55 3.27
N ALA A 67 6.98 -12.56 4.58
CA ALA A 67 6.96 -13.79 5.36
C ALA A 67 5.98 -14.84 4.81
N LEU A 68 4.88 -14.45 4.15
CA LEU A 68 3.93 -15.38 3.52
C LEU A 68 4.63 -16.36 2.57
N TYR A 69 5.56 -15.87 1.75
CA TYR A 69 6.35 -16.69 0.84
C TYR A 69 7.60 -17.25 1.53
N SER A 70 8.45 -16.39 2.08
CA SER A 70 9.77 -16.80 2.58
C SER A 70 9.75 -17.71 3.81
N ARG A 71 8.72 -17.60 4.66
CA ARG A 71 8.61 -18.38 5.91
C ARG A 71 7.48 -19.42 5.86
N TYR A 72 6.34 -19.07 5.26
CA TYR A 72 5.17 -19.95 5.24
C TYR A 72 5.00 -20.70 3.93
N ASN A 73 5.81 -20.42 2.90
CA ASN A 73 5.80 -21.13 1.62
C ASN A 73 4.40 -21.24 0.97
N LEU A 74 3.58 -20.20 1.13
CA LEU A 74 2.28 -20.11 0.46
C LEU A 74 2.47 -20.01 -1.05
N GLN A 75 1.53 -20.59 -1.79
CA GLN A 75 1.60 -20.69 -3.26
C GLN A 75 0.41 -19.95 -3.86
N GLY A 76 0.63 -19.02 -4.77
CA GLY A 76 -0.47 -18.14 -5.16
C GLY A 76 0.01 -16.75 -5.42
N ASP A 77 -0.83 -15.97 -6.07
CA ASP A 77 -0.78 -14.53 -5.90
C ASP A 77 -1.56 -14.15 -4.63
N TYR A 78 -0.92 -13.31 -3.84
CA TYR A 78 -1.49 -12.74 -2.64
C TYR A 78 -1.36 -11.21 -2.70
N GLY A 79 -2.46 -10.52 -2.43
CA GLY A 79 -2.44 -9.11 -2.06
C GLY A 79 -2.67 -8.97 -0.57
N GLY A 80 -2.12 -7.94 0.06
CA GLY A 80 -2.46 -7.67 1.46
C GLY A 80 -1.76 -6.47 2.05
N LYS A 81 -2.14 -6.15 3.28
CA LYS A 81 -1.56 -5.03 4.03
C LYS A 81 -1.43 -5.33 5.51
N THR A 82 -0.29 -4.94 6.07
CA THR A 82 -0.07 -4.87 7.51
C THR A 82 -0.61 -3.56 8.08
N GLY A 83 -1.28 -3.63 9.23
CA GLY A 83 -1.64 -2.49 10.06
C GLY A 83 -1.03 -2.64 11.45
N THR A 84 -0.62 -1.53 12.07
CA THR A 84 -0.10 -1.51 13.44
C THR A 84 -0.52 -0.19 14.07
N THR A 85 -1.25 -0.25 15.17
CA THR A 85 -1.70 0.97 15.86
C THR A 85 -0.53 1.59 16.63
N GLN A 86 -0.68 2.88 16.97
CA GLN A 86 0.31 3.59 17.77
C GLN A 86 0.57 2.87 19.09
N ASN A 87 1.79 3.01 19.62
CA ASN A 87 2.22 2.32 20.84
C ASN A 87 2.15 0.78 20.79
N ASN A 88 1.97 0.18 19.60
CA ASN A 88 1.90 -1.27 19.41
C ASN A 88 0.79 -1.92 20.25
N VAL A 89 -0.40 -1.30 20.27
CA VAL A 89 -1.57 -1.86 20.95
C VAL A 89 -2.18 -3.00 20.12
N ASP A 90 -2.27 -2.79 18.81
CA ASP A 90 -2.92 -3.70 17.88
C ASP A 90 -2.04 -3.98 16.66
N GLY A 91 -2.00 -5.25 16.28
CA GLY A 91 -1.51 -5.69 14.99
C GLY A 91 -2.64 -6.20 14.12
N TRP A 92 -2.65 -5.78 12.86
CA TRP A 92 -3.59 -6.22 11.84
C TRP A 92 -2.84 -6.78 10.64
N PHE A 93 -3.44 -7.79 10.02
CA PHE A 93 -3.10 -8.22 8.68
C PHE A 93 -4.38 -8.59 7.95
N ILE A 94 -4.61 -7.98 6.79
CA ILE A 94 -5.68 -8.38 5.89
C ILE A 94 -5.04 -8.73 4.56
N GLY A 95 -5.32 -9.94 4.10
CA GLY A 95 -4.81 -10.46 2.85
C GLY A 95 -5.93 -11.07 2.02
N PHE A 96 -5.66 -11.23 0.73
CA PHE A 96 -6.59 -11.82 -0.20
C PHE A 96 -5.87 -12.52 -1.35
N THR A 97 -6.55 -13.52 -1.89
CA THR A 97 -6.32 -14.10 -3.21
C THR A 97 -7.48 -13.65 -4.13
N PRO A 98 -7.55 -14.08 -5.40
CA PRO A 98 -8.73 -13.78 -6.21
C PRO A 98 -10.05 -14.33 -5.63
N ASP A 99 -10.01 -15.41 -4.84
CA ASP A 99 -11.24 -16.06 -4.36
C ASP A 99 -11.54 -15.85 -2.87
N ILE A 100 -10.54 -15.56 -2.05
CA ILE A 100 -10.72 -15.45 -0.59
C ILE A 100 -10.10 -14.17 -0.05
N VAL A 101 -10.82 -13.51 0.85
CA VAL A 101 -10.31 -12.42 1.68
C VAL A 101 -10.36 -12.87 3.12
N ALA A 102 -9.25 -12.73 3.84
CA ALA A 102 -9.19 -13.02 5.27
C ALA A 102 -8.42 -11.93 6.02
N GLY A 103 -8.81 -11.71 7.27
CA GLY A 103 -8.18 -10.74 8.14
C GLY A 103 -7.93 -11.35 9.51
N ALA A 104 -6.80 -10.97 10.11
CA ALA A 104 -6.46 -11.27 11.49
C ALA A 104 -6.17 -9.98 12.24
N TRP A 105 -6.58 -9.96 13.50
CA TRP A 105 -6.26 -8.93 14.47
C TRP A 105 -5.69 -9.59 15.72
N VAL A 106 -4.69 -8.94 16.29
CA VAL A 106 -4.13 -9.30 17.58
C VAL A 106 -3.98 -8.04 18.40
N GLY A 107 -4.64 -8.03 19.55
CA GLY A 107 -4.62 -6.97 20.54
C GLY A 107 -5.28 -7.46 21.82
N ALA A 108 -5.48 -6.54 22.76
CA ALA A 108 -6.18 -6.82 24.00
C ALA A 108 -7.44 -5.95 24.08
N GLU A 109 -8.46 -6.45 24.77
CA GLU A 109 -9.69 -5.68 25.06
C GLU A 109 -9.37 -4.36 25.78
N ASN A 110 -8.38 -4.38 26.69
CA ASN A 110 -7.88 -3.17 27.34
C ASN A 110 -6.67 -2.61 26.57
N PRO A 111 -6.76 -1.40 25.98
CA PRO A 111 -5.68 -0.79 25.21
C PRO A 111 -4.41 -0.47 26.02
N GLY A 112 -4.50 -0.45 27.36
CA GLY A 112 -3.34 -0.31 28.24
C GLY A 112 -2.39 -1.51 28.19
N ILE A 113 -2.88 -2.68 27.76
CA ILE A 113 -2.08 -3.88 27.51
C ILE A 113 -1.57 -3.80 26.08
N ARG A 114 -0.25 -3.69 25.92
CA ARG A 114 0.41 -3.47 24.62
C ARG A 114 1.69 -4.27 24.50
N PHE A 115 2.12 -4.46 23.26
CA PHE A 115 3.42 -5.06 22.98
C PHE A 115 4.54 -4.12 23.41
N GLN A 116 5.62 -4.69 23.95
CA GLN A 116 6.75 -3.92 24.51
C GLN A 116 7.52 -3.13 23.45
N SER A 117 7.46 -3.53 22.18
CA SER A 117 8.16 -2.87 21.08
C SER A 117 7.46 -3.11 19.74
N THR A 118 7.79 -2.28 18.74
CA THR A 118 7.28 -2.43 17.37
C THR A 118 7.77 -3.72 16.73
N ALA A 119 8.99 -4.15 17.06
CA ALA A 119 9.51 -5.44 16.62
C ALA A 119 8.63 -6.61 17.09
N LEU A 120 7.92 -6.50 18.21
CA LEU A 120 7.01 -7.54 18.71
C LEU A 120 5.55 -7.31 18.28
N GLY A 121 5.10 -6.06 18.26
CA GLY A 121 3.69 -5.73 18.05
C GLY A 121 3.28 -5.40 16.62
N GLN A 122 4.24 -5.28 15.69
CA GLN A 122 3.89 -5.03 14.29
C GLN A 122 3.03 -6.16 13.72
N GLY A 123 2.09 -5.80 12.84
CA GLY A 123 1.14 -6.74 12.22
C GLY A 123 1.82 -7.91 11.50
N ALA A 124 3.04 -7.70 10.98
CA ALA A 124 3.84 -8.74 10.34
C ALA A 124 4.31 -9.85 11.31
N HIS A 125 4.42 -9.56 12.60
CA HIS A 125 4.85 -10.50 13.64
C HIS A 125 3.71 -11.01 14.52
N THR A 126 2.54 -10.36 14.50
CA THR A 126 1.37 -10.73 15.31
C THR A 126 0.27 -11.36 14.46
N ALA A 127 -0.41 -10.56 13.64
CA ALA A 127 -1.58 -10.98 12.87
C ALA A 127 -1.24 -11.80 11.62
N LEU A 128 -0.16 -11.45 10.90
CA LEU A 128 0.25 -12.14 9.67
C LEU A 128 0.48 -13.65 9.89
N PRO A 129 1.17 -14.12 10.96
CA PRO A 129 1.29 -15.54 11.25
C PRO A 129 -0.04 -16.31 11.36
N ILE A 130 -1.10 -15.67 11.88
CA ILE A 130 -2.42 -16.27 11.99
C ILE A 130 -3.03 -16.45 10.60
N PHE A 131 -3.02 -15.39 9.79
CA PHE A 131 -3.46 -15.44 8.40
C PHE A 131 -2.70 -16.52 7.62
N ALA A 132 -1.37 -16.55 7.74
CA ALA A 132 -0.54 -17.47 6.98
C ALA A 132 -0.87 -18.93 7.30
N ARG A 133 -1.02 -19.27 8.58
CA ARG A 133 -1.40 -20.62 9.02
C ARG A 133 -2.81 -20.99 8.59
N PHE A 134 -3.75 -20.05 8.65
CA PHE A 134 -5.09 -20.24 8.12
C PHE A 134 -5.04 -20.60 6.62
N MET A 135 -4.34 -19.80 5.82
CA MET A 135 -4.20 -20.06 4.38
C MET A 135 -3.49 -21.39 4.09
N GLN A 136 -2.45 -21.75 4.83
CA GLN A 136 -1.78 -23.05 4.68
C GLN A 136 -2.74 -24.23 4.91
N GLN A 137 -3.68 -24.11 5.84
CA GLN A 137 -4.68 -25.15 6.08
C GLN A 137 -5.75 -25.14 4.98
N THR A 138 -6.18 -23.96 4.56
CA THR A 138 -7.15 -23.78 3.47
C THR A 138 -6.63 -24.38 2.15
N GLU A 139 -5.40 -24.07 1.73
CA GLU A 139 -4.79 -24.60 0.51
C GLU A 139 -4.64 -26.14 0.53
N LYS A 140 -4.48 -26.74 1.71
CA LYS A 140 -4.38 -28.20 1.88
C LYS A 140 -5.74 -28.90 1.87
N SER A 141 -6.83 -28.17 2.09
CA SER A 141 -8.18 -28.73 2.16
C SER A 141 -8.65 -29.17 0.78
N SER A 142 -9.21 -30.37 0.68
CA SER A 142 -9.76 -30.90 -0.57
C SER A 142 -10.89 -30.04 -1.14
N GLN A 143 -11.66 -29.40 -0.26
CA GLN A 143 -12.79 -28.53 -0.62
C GLN A 143 -12.34 -27.17 -1.18
N HIS A 144 -11.10 -26.76 -0.91
CA HIS A 144 -10.59 -25.42 -1.21
C HIS A 144 -9.34 -25.43 -2.08
N LYS A 145 -9.07 -26.56 -2.77
CA LYS A 145 -7.89 -26.70 -3.64
C LYS A 145 -7.79 -25.63 -4.73
N TYR A 146 -8.90 -25.04 -5.14
CA TYR A 146 -8.94 -23.96 -6.14
C TYR A 146 -8.19 -22.69 -5.68
N ILE A 147 -8.03 -22.50 -4.37
CA ILE A 147 -7.31 -21.35 -3.79
C ILE A 147 -5.80 -21.50 -3.98
N ALA A 148 -5.28 -22.74 -3.92
CA ALA A 148 -3.85 -23.00 -3.99
C ALA A 148 -3.31 -22.67 -5.38
N GLY A 149 -2.33 -21.76 -5.44
CA GLY A 149 -1.72 -21.38 -6.71
C GLY A 149 -2.58 -20.47 -7.60
N ASN A 150 -3.70 -19.94 -7.10
CA ASN A 150 -4.51 -19.01 -7.88
C ASN A 150 -3.72 -17.73 -8.21
N ARG A 151 -4.08 -17.07 -9.31
CA ARG A 151 -3.39 -15.89 -9.86
C ARG A 151 -4.40 -14.79 -10.13
N PHE A 152 -4.04 -13.54 -9.88
CA PHE A 152 -4.85 -12.41 -10.33
C PHE A 152 -4.82 -12.32 -11.85
N TYR A 153 -5.80 -11.63 -12.44
CA TYR A 153 -5.70 -11.32 -13.87
C TYR A 153 -4.45 -10.49 -14.13
N PRO A 154 -3.70 -10.78 -15.22
CA PRO A 154 -2.52 -10.00 -15.54
C PRO A 154 -2.90 -8.53 -15.73
N LEU A 155 -2.02 -7.64 -15.27
CA LEU A 155 -2.20 -6.21 -15.48
C LEU A 155 -2.04 -5.92 -16.98
N PRO A 156 -2.98 -5.24 -17.65
CA PRO A 156 -2.82 -4.83 -19.05
C PRO A 156 -1.53 -4.02 -19.26
N GLU A 157 -0.90 -4.16 -20.43
CA GLU A 157 0.38 -3.50 -20.76
C GLU A 157 0.31 -1.98 -20.58
N GLU A 158 -0.80 -1.36 -20.97
CA GLU A 158 -1.04 0.08 -20.77
C GLU A 158 -0.94 0.48 -19.29
N LEU A 159 -1.52 -0.31 -18.39
CA LEU A 159 -1.46 -0.05 -16.94
C LEU A 159 -0.08 -0.39 -16.36
N GLN A 160 0.60 -1.41 -16.88
CA GLN A 160 2.00 -1.70 -16.49
C GLN A 160 2.91 -0.51 -16.82
N ASN A 161 2.75 0.09 -18.00
CA ASN A 161 3.55 1.24 -18.41
C ASN A 161 3.31 2.47 -17.50
N LYS A 162 2.10 2.64 -16.95
CA LYS A 162 1.83 3.70 -15.96
C LYS A 162 2.57 3.48 -14.63
N LEU A 163 2.90 2.23 -14.27
CA LEU A 163 3.69 1.90 -13.07
C LEU A 163 5.20 1.98 -13.29
N ASN A 164 5.65 1.97 -14.54
CA ASN A 164 7.06 2.09 -14.93
C ASN A 164 7.51 3.56 -14.96
N CYS A 165 7.28 4.29 -13.88
CA CYS A 165 7.84 5.65 -13.69
C CYS A 165 9.17 5.59 -12.93
N GLU A 166 10.03 6.57 -13.16
CA GLU A 166 11.21 6.76 -12.30
C GLU A 166 10.76 7.02 -10.86
N ASP A 167 11.50 6.45 -9.89
CA ASP A 167 11.24 6.71 -8.48
C ASP A 167 11.20 8.22 -8.24
N TYR A 168 10.13 8.70 -7.62
CA TYR A 168 10.03 10.08 -7.20
C TYR A 168 11.08 10.34 -6.11
N LEU A 169 12.24 10.87 -6.52
CA LEU A 169 13.24 11.41 -5.61
C LEU A 169 12.67 12.72 -5.06
N GLU A 170 12.11 12.66 -3.86
CA GLU A 170 11.87 13.86 -3.07
C GLU A 170 13.23 14.56 -2.87
N ASP A 171 13.36 15.83 -3.29
CA ASP A 171 14.59 16.63 -3.20
C ASP A 171 14.93 16.93 -1.72
N TYR A 172 15.20 15.91 -0.91
CA TYR A 172 15.65 16.05 0.46
C TYR A 172 17.17 16.04 0.48
N ARG A 173 17.77 17.23 0.46
CA ARG A 173 19.20 17.41 0.77
C ARG A 173 19.39 17.64 2.27
N PRO A 174 20.04 16.72 3.00
CA PRO A 174 20.38 16.93 4.41
C PRO A 174 21.22 18.20 4.60
N ARG A 175 21.02 18.92 5.70
CA ARG A 175 21.71 20.20 5.98
C ARG A 175 23.23 20.10 6.03
N GLU A 176 23.74 18.89 6.27
CA GLU A 176 25.16 18.55 6.31
C GLU A 176 25.81 18.56 4.93
N GLU A 177 25.04 18.31 3.87
CA GLU A 177 25.49 18.30 2.47
C GLU A 177 25.37 19.69 1.79
N MET A 178 24.78 20.68 2.47
CA MET A 178 24.67 22.04 1.94
C MET A 178 25.99 22.79 2.06
N GLY A 179 26.38 23.47 0.97
CA GLY A 179 27.55 24.34 0.95
C GLY A 179 27.42 25.51 1.93
N PHE A 180 28.55 26.09 2.35
CA PHE A 180 28.59 27.22 3.30
C PHE A 180 27.65 28.39 2.89
N PHE A 181 27.60 28.71 1.60
CA PHE A 181 26.74 29.78 1.08
C PHE A 181 25.25 29.41 1.05
N GLU A 182 24.89 28.15 0.78
CA GLU A 182 23.49 27.68 0.78
C GLU A 182 22.90 27.72 2.21
N ARG A 183 23.73 27.43 3.22
CA ARG A 183 23.34 27.57 4.64
C ARG A 183 23.12 29.02 5.07
N LEU A 184 23.87 29.95 4.49
CA LEU A 184 23.85 31.38 4.85
C LEU A 184 22.77 32.17 4.12
N PHE A 185 22.43 31.79 2.89
CA PHE A 185 21.54 32.57 2.04
C PHE A 185 20.27 31.81 1.62
N GLY A 186 20.11 30.56 2.05
CA GLY A 186 19.06 29.65 1.59
C GLY A 186 19.33 29.12 0.19
N SER A 187 18.84 27.91 -0.10
CA SER A 187 18.84 27.38 -1.47
C SER A 187 17.72 28.05 -2.28
N PRO A 188 17.97 28.53 -3.51
CA PRO A 188 16.91 29.04 -4.35
C PRO A 188 15.95 27.91 -4.72
N GLU A 189 14.64 28.13 -4.58
CA GLU A 189 13.61 27.23 -5.11
C GLU A 189 13.87 26.99 -6.60
N ARG A 190 14.14 25.74 -6.97
CA ARG A 190 14.25 25.31 -8.36
C ARG A 190 12.86 24.96 -8.85
N GLN A 191 12.21 25.86 -9.59
CA GLN A 191 11.12 25.44 -10.48
C GLN A 191 11.76 24.73 -11.68
N LYS A 192 11.34 23.48 -11.94
CA LYS A 192 11.79 22.73 -13.12
C LYS A 192 11.26 23.44 -14.38
N PRO A 193 12.12 23.85 -15.32
CA PRO A 193 11.66 24.45 -16.56
C PRO A 193 11.08 23.37 -17.47
N SER A 194 10.02 23.69 -18.20
CA SER A 194 9.25 22.74 -19.01
C SER A 194 9.87 22.49 -20.39
N THR A 195 10.80 23.35 -20.83
CA THR A 195 11.46 23.28 -22.14
C THR A 195 12.92 23.80 -22.10
N GLU A 196 13.76 23.37 -23.05
CA GLU A 196 15.18 23.74 -23.16
C GLU A 196 15.40 25.25 -23.33
N ALA A 197 14.51 25.93 -24.07
CA ALA A 197 14.57 27.40 -24.23
C ALA A 197 14.29 28.18 -22.92
N GLU A 198 13.45 27.61 -22.03
CA GLU A 198 13.24 28.15 -20.69
C GLU A 198 14.48 27.95 -19.79
N GLN A 199 15.23 26.86 -19.96
CA GLN A 199 16.47 26.61 -19.20
C GLN A 199 17.55 27.65 -19.49
N ASP A 200 17.79 27.97 -20.76
CA ASP A 200 18.85 28.91 -21.16
C ASP A 200 18.55 30.35 -20.69
N SER A 201 17.30 30.78 -20.81
CA SER A 201 16.89 32.13 -20.37
C SER A 201 16.98 32.29 -18.84
N LEU A 202 16.61 31.26 -18.07
CA LEU A 202 16.74 31.25 -16.61
C LEU A 202 18.21 31.21 -16.15
N LEU A 203 19.08 30.50 -16.88
CA LEU A 203 20.52 30.46 -16.62
C LEU A 203 21.18 31.82 -16.83
N GLU A 204 20.83 32.52 -17.91
CA GLU A 204 21.33 33.88 -18.18
C GLU A 204 20.86 34.88 -17.11
N GLU A 205 19.58 34.83 -16.73
CA GLU A 205 19.03 35.73 -15.72
C GLU A 205 19.69 35.50 -14.35
N ARG A 206 19.93 34.23 -14.00
CA ARG A 206 20.62 33.85 -12.75
C ARG A 206 22.05 34.35 -12.73
N ASN A 207 22.80 34.17 -13.81
CA ASN A 207 24.18 34.65 -13.91
C ASN A 207 24.24 36.18 -13.79
N ARG A 208 23.25 36.89 -14.36
CA ARG A 208 23.14 38.35 -14.26
C ARG A 208 22.87 38.82 -12.83
N LYS A 209 21.95 38.16 -12.10
CA LYS A 209 21.64 38.47 -10.69
C LYS A 209 22.81 38.19 -9.74
N VAL A 210 23.56 37.11 -9.99
CA VAL A 210 24.77 36.76 -9.20
C VAL A 210 25.86 37.81 -9.41
N LEU A 211 26.13 38.20 -10.68
CA LEU A 211 27.09 39.25 -11.01
C LEU A 211 26.73 40.59 -10.37
N GLN A 212 25.45 40.94 -10.35
CA GLN A 212 24.97 42.19 -9.75
C GLN A 212 25.18 42.21 -8.23
N ARG A 213 24.84 41.11 -7.53
CA ARG A 213 25.10 40.98 -6.08
C ARG A 213 26.59 41.00 -5.74
N MET A 214 27.45 40.35 -6.54
CA MET A 214 28.90 40.44 -6.33
C MET A 214 29.37 41.89 -6.48
N ARG A 215 28.89 42.61 -7.50
CA ARG A 215 29.24 44.01 -7.73
C ARG A 215 28.81 44.93 -6.56
N ASP A 216 27.63 44.69 -5.99
CA ASP A 216 27.14 45.45 -4.83
C ASP A 216 27.94 45.20 -3.55
N ILE A 217 28.49 44.00 -3.39
CA ILE A 217 29.37 43.64 -2.26
C ILE A 217 30.72 44.36 -2.38
N PHE A 218 31.31 44.40 -3.57
CA PHE A 218 32.59 45.07 -3.79
C PHE A 218 32.48 46.61 -3.83
N ARG A 219 31.28 47.16 -4.08
CA ARG A 219 31.03 48.62 -4.02
C ARG A 219 30.93 49.17 -2.59
N LYS A 220 30.75 48.31 -1.58
CA LYS A 220 30.59 48.70 -0.16
C LYS A 220 31.89 48.76 0.65
N ARG A 221 33.06 48.73 -0.01
CA ARG A 221 34.38 48.67 0.63
C ARG A 221 35.30 49.87 0.35
N GLU A 222 34.78 50.96 -0.22
CA GLU A 222 35.56 52.19 -0.51
C GLU A 222 35.19 53.42 0.35
N GLU A 223 34.57 53.24 1.52
CA GLU A 223 34.52 54.29 2.55
C GLU A 223 34.99 53.75 3.91
#